data_AF-A0A6M4MJI5-F1
#
_entry.id   AF-A0A6M4MJI5-F1
#
_cell.length_a   1.000
_cell.length_b   1.000
_cell.length_c   1.000
_cell.angle_alpha   90.00
_cell.angle_beta   90.00
_cell.angle_gamma   90.00
#
_symmetry.space_group_name_H-M   'P 1'
#
loop_
_entity.id
_entity.type
_entity.pdbx_description
1 polymer ?
#
loop_
_entity_poly.entity_id
_entity_poly.type
_entity_poly.pdbx_seq_one_letter_code
_entity_poly.pdbx_strand_id
1 'polypeptide(L)'
;APSNISAWWNFGSLLGLCLATQILTGLFLAMHYTSDISTAFSSVTHICRDVNYGWLIRNMHANGASFFFICIYMHIARGLYYGSYLYKETWNIGVVLLLLVMMTAFVGYVLPWGQMSFWGATVITNLLSAVPYMGDMLVQWIWGGFSVDNAT
;
A
#
# COMPACT_ATOMS: atom_id res chain seq x y z
N ALA A 1 0.28 26.27 17.51
CA ALA A 1 -0.34 25.01 17.95
C ALA A 1 -0.96 25.21 19.33
N PRO A 2 -2.07 24.54 19.67
CA PRO A 2 -2.58 24.55 21.05
C PRO A 2 -1.52 24.01 22.01
N SER A 3 -1.43 24.58 23.21
CA SER A 3 -0.37 24.25 24.18
C SER A 3 -0.52 22.87 24.83
N ASN A 4 -1.69 22.24 24.73
CA ASN A 4 -2.06 21.01 25.44
C ASN A 4 -2.31 19.81 24.51
N ILE A 5 -1.76 19.81 23.29
CA ILE A 5 -1.83 18.63 22.41
C ILE A 5 -1.04 17.46 23.02
N SER A 6 -1.63 16.28 23.03
CA SER A 6 -1.01 15.06 23.56
C SER A 6 -0.20 14.32 22.48
N ALA A 7 0.46 13.22 22.87
CA ALA A 7 1.24 12.39 21.95
C ALA A 7 0.43 11.87 20.73
N TRP A 8 -0.90 11.77 20.85
CA TRP A 8 -1.78 11.38 19.75
C TRP A 8 -1.72 12.33 18.54
N TRP A 9 -1.28 13.58 18.73
CA TRP A 9 -1.07 14.52 17.62
C TRP A 9 0.18 14.24 16.79
N ASN A 10 1.11 13.42 17.28
CA ASN A 10 2.34 13.05 16.56
C ASN A 10 2.08 12.13 15.36
N PHE A 11 0.96 11.39 15.33
CA PHE A 11 0.69 10.47 14.21
C PHE A 11 0.52 11.19 12.87
N GLY A 12 0.21 12.49 12.85
CA GLY A 12 0.19 13.26 11.60
C GLY A 12 1.59 13.40 10.97
N SER A 13 2.60 13.79 11.75
CA SER A 13 3.96 13.91 11.24
C SER A 13 4.60 12.54 11.00
N LEU A 14 4.30 11.53 11.82
CA LEU A 14 4.76 10.16 11.59
C LEU A 14 4.22 9.59 10.26
N LEU A 15 2.98 9.90 9.87
CA LEU A 15 2.47 9.51 8.54
C LEU A 15 3.26 10.16 7.40
N GLY A 16 3.62 11.44 7.54
CA GLY A 16 4.51 12.13 6.59
C GLY A 16 5.88 11.48 6.50
N LEU A 17 6.46 11.09 7.64
CA LEU A 17 7.71 10.34 7.70
C LEU A 17 7.58 8.96 7.03
N CYS A 18 6.51 8.22 7.32
CA CYS A 18 6.23 6.93 6.69
C CYS A 18 6.18 7.09 5.16
N LEU A 19 5.46 8.10 4.66
CA LEU A 19 5.37 8.37 3.22
C LEU A 19 6.75 8.64 2.62
N ALA A 20 7.54 9.53 3.22
CA ALA A 20 8.90 9.82 2.76
C ALA A 20 9.77 8.55 2.74
N THR A 21 9.72 7.74 3.81
CA THR A 21 10.49 6.48 3.87
C THR A 21 10.05 5.47 2.83
N GLN A 22 8.74 5.35 2.55
CA GLN A 22 8.22 4.42 1.54
C GLN A 22 8.58 4.86 0.13
N ILE A 23 8.52 6.16 -0.17
CA ILE A 23 8.96 6.69 -1.47
C ILE A 23 10.45 6.41 -1.68
N LEU A 24 11.29 6.73 -0.69
CA LEU A 24 12.73 6.52 -0.80
C LEU A 24 13.06 5.04 -0.97
N THR A 25 12.64 4.19 -0.03
CA THR A 25 12.93 2.74 -0.12
C THR A 25 12.32 2.11 -1.36
N GLY A 26 11.09 2.51 -1.74
CA GLY A 26 10.41 2.02 -2.94
C GLY A 26 11.14 2.38 -4.23
N LEU A 27 11.64 3.61 -4.35
CA LEU A 27 12.45 4.03 -5.51
C LEU A 27 13.72 3.19 -5.65
N PHE A 28 14.44 2.94 -4.56
CA PHE A 28 15.63 2.08 -4.59
C PHE A 28 15.30 0.63 -4.97
N LEU A 29 14.17 0.08 -4.50
CA LEU A 29 13.72 -1.25 -4.90
C LEU A 29 13.33 -1.30 -6.38
N ALA A 30 12.64 -0.27 -6.87
CA ALA A 30 12.20 -0.19 -8.27
C ALA A 30 13.37 -0.17 -9.27
N MET A 31 14.53 0.37 -8.89
CA MET A 31 15.73 0.35 -9.75
C MET A 31 16.28 -1.06 -10.01
N HIS A 32 15.88 -2.06 -9.21
CA HIS A 32 16.36 -3.43 -9.30
C HIS A 32 15.25 -4.46 -9.57
N TYR A 33 13.99 -4.02 -9.60
CA TYR A 33 12.82 -4.89 -9.78
C TYR A 33 12.47 -5.03 -11.27
N THR A 34 12.00 -6.20 -11.68
CA THR A 34 11.44 -6.45 -13.01
C THR A 34 9.98 -6.91 -12.89
N SER A 35 9.09 -6.34 -13.68
CA SER A 35 7.65 -6.60 -13.58
C SER A 35 7.15 -7.80 -14.38
N ASP A 36 8.02 -8.50 -15.11
CA ASP A 36 7.62 -9.69 -15.85
C ASP A 36 7.48 -10.89 -14.91
N ILE A 37 6.35 -11.61 -14.97
CA ILE A 37 6.02 -12.72 -14.06
C ILE A 37 7.08 -13.82 -14.00
N SER A 38 7.85 -14.03 -15.07
CA SER A 38 8.91 -15.05 -15.10
C SER A 38 10.14 -14.62 -14.27
N THR A 39 10.31 -13.32 -14.05
CA THR A 39 11.47 -12.75 -13.36
C THR A 39 11.12 -12.00 -12.08
N ALA A 40 9.87 -11.60 -11.85
CA ALA A 40 9.44 -10.76 -10.72
C ALA A 40 9.90 -11.30 -9.37
N PHE A 41 9.57 -12.56 -9.06
CA PHE A 41 10.01 -13.19 -7.81
C PHE A 41 11.53 -13.27 -7.71
N SER A 42 12.20 -13.66 -8.81
CA SER A 42 13.66 -13.79 -8.84
C SER A 42 14.37 -12.44 -8.64
N SER A 43 13.83 -11.34 -9.18
CA SER A 43 14.37 -9.99 -9.01
C SER A 43 14.30 -9.54 -7.55
N VAL A 44 13.23 -9.86 -6.83
CA VAL A 44 13.12 -9.62 -5.38
C VAL A 44 14.13 -10.44 -4.59
N THR A 45 14.38 -11.69 -4.99
CA THR A 45 15.42 -12.51 -4.34
C THR A 45 16.83 -11.98 -4.61
N HIS A 46 17.10 -11.50 -5.82
CA HIS A 46 18.35 -10.85 -6.21
C HIS A 46 18.57 -9.56 -5.40
N ILE A 47 17.55 -8.72 -5.23
CA ILE A 47 17.60 -7.55 -4.34
C ILE A 47 18.03 -7.95 -2.92
N CYS A 48 17.45 -9.02 -2.38
CA CYS A 48 17.75 -9.44 -1.02
C CYS A 48 19.14 -10.07 -0.86
N ARG A 49 19.69 -10.69 -1.90
CA ARG A 49 20.92 -11.51 -1.79
C ARG A 49 22.15 -10.83 -2.35
N ASP A 50 22.00 -10.10 -3.45
CA ASP A 50 23.13 -9.68 -4.29
C ASP A 50 23.27 -8.15 -4.37
N VAL A 51 22.21 -7.39 -4.06
CA VAL A 51 22.26 -5.92 -3.98
C VAL A 51 22.77 -5.50 -2.60
N ASN A 52 23.78 -4.61 -2.57
CA ASN A 52 24.33 -4.07 -1.34
C ASN A 52 23.24 -3.43 -0.47
N TYR A 53 23.08 -3.92 0.77
CA TYR A 53 22.02 -3.53 1.70
C TYR A 53 20.58 -3.71 1.17
N GLY A 54 20.37 -4.42 0.06
CA GLY A 54 19.06 -4.59 -0.54
C GLY A 54 18.09 -5.36 0.38
N TRP A 55 18.58 -6.33 1.16
CA TRP A 55 17.78 -6.99 2.20
C TRP A 55 17.24 -6.00 3.24
N LEU A 56 18.06 -5.01 3.65
CA LEU A 56 17.67 -4.04 4.66
C LEU A 56 16.62 -3.10 4.07
N ILE A 57 16.85 -2.57 2.88
CA ILE A 57 15.91 -1.68 2.17
C ILE A 57 14.57 -2.40 1.95
N ARG A 58 14.60 -3.65 1.48
CA ARG A 58 13.39 -4.47 1.26
C ARG A 58 12.62 -4.68 2.55
N ASN A 59 13.31 -5.03 3.65
CA ASN A 59 12.65 -5.24 4.93
C ASN A 59 12.12 -3.93 5.54
N MET A 60 12.83 -2.81 5.36
CA MET A 60 12.33 -1.49 5.76
C MET A 60 11.07 -1.12 4.98
N HIS A 61 11.04 -1.34 3.67
CA HIS A 61 9.86 -1.04 2.85
C HIS A 61 8.65 -1.91 3.23
N ALA A 62 8.87 -3.21 3.43
CA ALA A 62 7.81 -4.15 3.78
C ALA A 62 7.24 -3.89 5.18
N ASN A 63 8.09 -3.74 6.20
CA ASN A 63 7.63 -3.44 7.57
C ASN A 63 7.14 -1.98 7.71
N GLY A 64 7.70 -1.06 6.90
CA GLY A 64 7.28 0.33 6.82
C GLY A 64 5.83 0.46 6.37
N ALA A 65 5.35 -0.41 5.48
CA ALA A 65 3.94 -0.46 5.10
C ALA A 65 3.04 -0.80 6.31
N SER A 66 3.39 -1.82 7.10
CA SER A 66 2.65 -2.16 8.33
C SER A 66 2.67 -1.01 9.35
N PHE A 67 3.82 -0.36 9.53
CA PHE A 67 3.94 0.80 10.43
C PHE A 67 3.09 1.97 9.96
N PHE A 68 2.99 2.20 8.64
CA PHE A 68 2.09 3.20 8.05
C PHE A 68 0.64 2.95 8.49
N PHE A 69 0.16 1.71 8.38
CA PHE A 69 -1.20 1.37 8.82
C PHE A 69 -1.41 1.52 10.33
N ILE A 70 -0.40 1.17 11.14
CA ILE A 70 -0.47 1.43 12.60
C ILE A 70 -0.63 2.94 12.85
N CYS A 71 0.17 3.78 12.20
CA CYS A 71 0.07 5.23 12.33
C CYS A 71 -1.27 5.77 11.83
N ILE A 72 -1.80 5.26 10.71
CA ILE A 72 -3.05 5.80 10.13
C ILE A 72 -4.25 5.44 11.00
N TYR A 73 -4.30 4.21 11.53
CA TYR A 73 -5.37 3.80 12.44
C TYR A 73 -5.33 4.58 13.75
N MET A 74 -4.14 4.82 14.33
CA MET A 74 -4.03 5.67 15.51
C MET A 74 -4.39 7.14 15.21
N HIS A 75 -4.04 7.66 14.04
CA HIS A 75 -4.42 9.00 13.61
C HIS A 75 -5.93 9.16 13.46
N ILE A 76 -6.61 8.18 12.87
CA ILE A 76 -8.07 8.12 12.72
C ILE A 76 -8.74 7.97 14.09
N ALA A 77 -8.27 7.05 14.94
CA ALA A 77 -8.81 6.83 16.28
C ALA A 77 -8.75 8.11 17.13
N ARG A 78 -7.62 8.83 17.10
CA ARG A 78 -7.51 10.17 17.70
C ARG A 78 -8.57 11.10 17.13
N GLY A 79 -8.74 11.14 15.82
CA GLY A 79 -9.69 12.02 15.16
C GLY A 79 -11.15 11.78 15.55
N LEU A 80 -11.52 10.51 15.74
CA LEU A 80 -12.83 10.11 16.24
C LEU A 80 -13.01 10.49 17.72
N TYR A 81 -12.03 10.14 18.57
CA TYR A 81 -12.11 10.37 20.02
C TYR A 81 -12.22 11.86 20.38
N TYR A 82 -11.45 12.73 19.73
CA TYR A 82 -11.42 14.17 20.00
C TYR A 82 -12.34 15.00 19.09
N GLY A 83 -13.24 14.35 18.32
CA GLY A 83 -14.17 15.07 17.45
C GLY A 83 -13.51 15.86 16.30
N SER A 84 -12.29 15.50 15.90
CA SER A 84 -11.57 16.20 14.82
C SER A 84 -12.21 16.01 13.45
N TYR A 85 -13.10 15.01 13.28
CA TYR A 85 -13.91 14.84 12.07
C TYR A 85 -14.87 16.02 11.80
N LEU A 86 -15.12 16.88 12.79
CA LEU A 86 -15.88 18.13 12.60
C LEU A 86 -15.19 19.10 11.64
N TYR A 87 -13.87 19.00 11.45
CA TYR A 87 -13.14 19.66 10.37
C TYR A 87 -13.37 18.91 9.05
N LYS A 88 -14.58 19.07 8.48
CA LYS A 88 -15.10 18.25 7.39
C LYS A 88 -14.17 18.13 6.18
N GLU A 89 -13.62 19.24 5.69
CA GLU A 89 -12.72 19.22 4.53
C GLU A 89 -11.46 18.39 4.82
N THR A 90 -10.79 18.65 5.95
CA THR A 90 -9.61 17.89 6.39
C THR A 90 -9.92 16.41 6.60
N TRP A 91 -11.08 16.11 7.19
CA TRP A 91 -11.52 14.74 7.43
C TRP A 91 -11.78 13.99 6.13
N ASN A 92 -12.49 14.61 5.17
CA ASN A 92 -12.77 14.02 3.86
C ASN A 92 -11.49 13.76 3.06
N ILE A 93 -10.54 14.71 3.08
CA ILE A 93 -9.20 14.48 2.51
C ILE A 93 -8.51 13.30 3.21
N GLY A 94 -8.61 13.21 4.54
CA GLY A 94 -8.09 12.07 5.31
C GLY A 94 -8.68 10.71 4.90
N VAL A 95 -9.98 10.66 4.61
CA VAL A 95 -10.65 9.44 4.09
C VAL A 95 -10.11 9.07 2.72
N VAL A 96 -9.95 10.04 1.81
CA VAL A 96 -9.35 9.80 0.49
C VAL A 96 -7.91 9.28 0.63
N LEU A 97 -7.11 9.88 1.51
CA LEU A 97 -5.73 9.43 1.78
C LEU A 97 -5.68 7.99 2.31
N LEU A 98 -6.60 7.61 3.20
CA LEU A 98 -6.72 6.23 3.68
C LEU A 98 -6.95 5.26 2.51
N LEU A 99 -7.92 5.56 1.64
CA LEU A 99 -8.24 4.71 0.49
C LEU A 99 -7.06 4.60 -0.49
N LEU A 100 -6.34 5.70 -0.73
CA LEU A 100 -5.14 5.70 -1.57
C LEU A 100 -4.02 4.85 -0.98
N VAL A 101 -3.79 4.92 0.34
CA VAL A 101 -2.78 4.08 1.02
C VAL A 101 -3.18 2.60 0.97
N MET A 102 -4.47 2.29 1.14
CA MET A 102 -4.98 0.92 1.00
C MET A 102 -4.74 0.35 -0.40
N MET A 103 -5.10 1.10 -1.45
CA MET A 103 -4.87 0.67 -2.84
C MET A 103 -3.37 0.53 -3.13
N THR A 104 -2.55 1.50 -2.71
CA THR A 104 -1.10 1.47 -2.95
C THR A 104 -0.44 0.27 -2.27
N ALA A 105 -0.80 -0.03 -1.02
CA ALA A 105 -0.25 -1.16 -0.29
C ALA A 105 -0.72 -2.50 -0.88
N PHE A 106 -1.98 -2.58 -1.31
CA PHE A 106 -2.51 -3.77 -1.99
C PHE A 106 -1.74 -4.06 -3.28
N VAL A 107 -1.62 -3.10 -4.20
CA VAL A 107 -0.88 -3.28 -5.46
C VAL A 107 0.60 -3.58 -5.18
N GLY A 108 1.21 -2.90 -4.20
CA GLY A 108 2.60 -3.17 -3.79
C GLY A 108 2.82 -4.60 -3.28
N TYR A 109 1.82 -5.21 -2.64
CA TYR A 109 1.88 -6.60 -2.18
C TYR A 109 1.81 -7.62 -3.32
N VAL A 110 1.28 -7.24 -4.49
CA VAL A 110 1.21 -8.11 -5.68
C VAL A 110 2.58 -8.24 -6.35
N LEU A 111 3.40 -7.19 -6.32
CA LEU A 111 4.68 -7.10 -7.06
C LEU A 111 5.65 -8.27 -6.83
N PRO A 112 5.87 -8.82 -5.61
CA PRO A 112 6.82 -9.92 -5.44
C PRO A 112 6.40 -11.23 -6.13
N TRP A 113 5.17 -11.33 -6.62
CA TRP A 113 4.62 -12.48 -7.34
C TRP A 113 4.76 -13.82 -6.62
N GLY A 114 4.59 -13.81 -5.28
CA GLY A 114 4.49 -15.02 -4.47
C GLY A 114 3.07 -15.63 -4.48
N GLN A 115 2.90 -16.81 -3.87
CA GLN A 115 1.59 -17.46 -3.77
C GLN A 115 0.50 -16.55 -3.18
N MET A 116 0.78 -15.91 -2.04
CA MET A 116 -0.19 -15.01 -1.40
C MET A 116 -0.42 -13.73 -2.22
N SER A 117 0.58 -13.24 -2.95
CA SER A 117 0.45 -12.11 -3.86
C SER A 117 -0.55 -12.41 -4.98
N PHE A 118 -0.37 -13.55 -5.65
CA PHE A 118 -1.23 -13.98 -6.75
C PHE A 118 -2.67 -14.28 -6.30
N TRP A 119 -2.83 -15.09 -5.26
CA TRP A 119 -4.16 -15.45 -4.77
C TRP A 119 -4.88 -14.27 -4.13
N GLY A 120 -4.13 -13.40 -3.43
CA GLY A 120 -4.66 -12.14 -2.90
C GLY A 120 -5.17 -11.24 -4.02
N ALA A 121 -4.38 -11.04 -5.08
CA ALA A 121 -4.79 -10.27 -6.25
C ALA A 121 -6.07 -10.84 -6.87
N THR A 122 -6.09 -12.15 -7.12
CA THR A 122 -7.22 -12.86 -7.73
C THR A 122 -8.50 -12.68 -6.93
N VAL A 123 -8.47 -12.95 -5.61
CA VAL A 123 -9.68 -12.91 -4.78
C VAL A 123 -10.17 -11.47 -4.58
N ILE A 124 -9.27 -10.53 -4.27
CA ILE A 124 -9.66 -9.15 -3.92
C ILE A 124 -10.21 -8.41 -5.15
N THR A 125 -9.54 -8.50 -6.29
CA THR A 125 -10.02 -7.84 -7.51
C THR A 125 -11.32 -8.45 -8.03
N ASN A 126 -11.51 -9.77 -7.86
CA ASN A 126 -12.72 -10.45 -8.28
C ASN A 126 -13.97 -10.07 -7.44
N LEU A 127 -13.81 -9.36 -6.30
CA LEU A 127 -14.96 -8.78 -5.59
C LEU A 127 -15.77 -7.80 -6.46
N LEU A 128 -15.14 -7.20 -7.48
CA LEU A 128 -15.82 -6.31 -8.42
C LEU A 128 -16.80 -7.04 -9.34
N SER A 129 -16.68 -8.36 -9.50
CA SER A 129 -17.65 -9.17 -10.26
C SER A 129 -19.06 -9.09 -9.66
N ALA A 130 -19.19 -8.75 -8.38
CA ALA A 130 -20.47 -8.58 -7.71
C ALA A 130 -21.23 -7.31 -8.15
N VAL A 131 -20.63 -6.40 -8.92
CA VAL A 131 -21.30 -5.22 -9.46
C VAL A 131 -22.30 -5.65 -10.54
N PRO A 132 -23.62 -5.35 -10.40
CA PRO A 132 -24.61 -5.76 -11.38
C PRO A 132 -24.32 -5.23 -12.78
N TYR A 133 -24.58 -6.06 -13.80
CA TYR A 133 -24.44 -5.76 -15.24
C TYR A 133 -23.02 -5.52 -15.77
N MET A 134 -22.12 -4.95 -14.97
CA MET A 134 -20.77 -4.54 -15.40
C MET A 134 -19.63 -5.28 -14.69
N GLY A 135 -19.90 -6.09 -13.67
CA GLY A 135 -18.88 -6.69 -12.81
C GLY A 135 -17.80 -7.47 -13.56
N ASP A 136 -18.20 -8.45 -14.38
CA ASP A 136 -17.25 -9.27 -15.15
C ASP A 136 -16.38 -8.44 -16.11
N MET A 137 -16.98 -7.42 -16.74
CA MET A 137 -16.26 -6.50 -17.62
C MET A 137 -15.22 -5.69 -16.84
N LEU A 138 -15.57 -5.18 -15.66
CA LEU A 138 -14.64 -4.42 -14.80
C LEU A 138 -13.46 -5.28 -14.35
N VAL A 139 -13.72 -6.52 -13.94
CA VAL A 139 -12.67 -7.45 -13.49
C VAL A 139 -11.71 -7.78 -14.64
N GLN A 140 -12.23 -8.16 -15.81
CA GLN A 140 -11.38 -8.47 -16.97
C GLN A 140 -10.62 -7.25 -17.48
N TRP A 141 -11.22 -6.06 -17.39
CA TRP A 141 -10.56 -4.81 -17.73
C TRP A 141 -9.38 -4.51 -16.79
N ILE A 142 -9.55 -4.72 -15.48
CA ILE A 142 -8.47 -4.56 -14.49
C ILE A 142 -7.37 -5.59 -14.71
N TRP A 143 -7.71 -6.84 -15.01
CA TRP A 143 -6.72 -7.89 -15.26
C TRP A 143 -6.01 -7.74 -16.60
N GLY A 144 -6.60 -7.02 -17.56
CA GLY A 144 -6.11 -6.99 -18.93
C GLY A 144 -6.24 -8.35 -19.64
N GLY A 145 -7.12 -9.22 -19.15
CA GLY A 145 -7.24 -10.61 -19.59
C GLY A 145 -8.34 -11.39 -18.84
N PHE A 146 -8.31 -12.73 -18.94
CA PHE A 146 -9.30 -13.61 -18.30
C PHE A 146 -8.94 -14.02 -16.86
N SER A 147 -7.71 -13.74 -16.44
CA SER A 147 -7.17 -14.02 -15.11
C SER A 147 -6.07 -13.03 -14.80
N VAL A 148 -5.69 -12.92 -13.52
CA VAL A 148 -4.46 -12.26 -13.10
C VAL A 148 -3.28 -12.95 -13.80
N ASP A 149 -2.50 -12.20 -14.57
CA ASP A 149 -1.38 -12.69 -15.38
C ASP A 149 -0.38 -11.53 -15.66
N ASN A 150 0.58 -11.67 -16.57
CA ASN A 150 1.63 -10.69 -16.84
C ASN A 150 1.16 -9.27 -17.20
N ALA A 151 -0.08 -9.12 -17.68
CA ALA A 151 -0.67 -7.82 -18.00
C ALA A 151 -1.23 -7.07 -16.77
N THR A 152 -1.50 -7.79 -15.68
CA THR A 152 -2.11 -7.28 -14.43
C THR A 152 -1.07 -6.60 -13.54
#